data_AF-A0A7J7GCP4-F1
#
_entry.id   AF-A0A7J7GCP4-F1
#
_cell.length_a   1.000
_cell.length_b   1.000
_cell.length_c   1.000
_cell.angle_alpha   90.00
_cell.angle_beta   90.00
_cell.angle_gamma   90.00
#
_symmetry.space_group_name_H-M   'P 1'
#
loop_
_entity.id
_entity.type
_entity.pdbx_description
1 polymer ?
#
loop_
_entity_poly.entity_id
_entity_poly.type
_entity_poly.pdbx_seq_one_letter_code
_entity_poly.pdbx_strand_id
1 'polypeptide(L)' 'MVARSQGFHASASQQDLGLFMVINFALSEAKYNGTTITVLGRNSAFTPVREMTVIEGICRSQHSPVCF' A
#
# COMPACT_ATOMS: atom_id res chain seq x y z
N MET A 1 -6.97 15.47 -0.30
CA MET A 1 -6.61 14.09 -0.72
C MET A 1 -5.14 13.89 -0.39
N VAL A 2 -4.80 12.89 0.45
CA VAL A 2 -3.43 12.66 0.94
C VAL A 2 -2.67 11.67 0.07
N ALA A 3 -3.37 10.66 -0.45
CA ALA A 3 -2.82 9.62 -1.30
C ALA A 3 -3.87 9.07 -2.27
N ARG A 4 -3.42 8.49 -3.40
CA ARG A 4 -4.23 7.69 -4.32
C ARG A 4 -3.79 6.23 -4.22
N SER A 5 -4.71 5.32 -3.89
CA SER A 5 -4.46 3.88 -3.95
C SER A 5 -4.74 3.36 -5.36
N GLN A 6 -3.75 2.73 -5.98
CA GLN A 6 -3.87 2.10 -7.29
C GLN A 6 -3.35 0.67 -7.19
N GLY A 7 -4.14 -0.29 -7.63
CA GLY A 7 -3.79 -1.69 -7.46
C GLY A 7 -4.97 -2.61 -7.72
N PHE A 8 -4.81 -3.87 -7.36
CA PHE A 8 -5.84 -4.88 -7.51
C PHE A 8 -5.86 -5.83 -6.32
N HIS A 9 -7.01 -6.49 -6.15
CA HIS A 9 -7.22 -7.55 -5.19
C HIS A 9 -7.56 -8.83 -5.94
N ALA A 10 -7.04 -9.96 -5.48
CA ALA A 10 -7.36 -11.27 -6.01
C ALA A 10 -7.88 -12.18 -4.89
N SER A 11 -8.78 -13.11 -5.21
CA SER A 11 -9.16 -14.14 -4.24
C SER A 11 -7.97 -15.09 -4.02
N ALA A 12 -7.59 -15.28 -2.77
CA ALA A 12 -6.47 -16.12 -2.35
C ALA A 12 -6.89 -17.23 -1.38
N SER A 13 -8.20 -17.42 -1.18
CA SER A 13 -8.75 -18.51 -0.37
C SER A 13 -10.03 -19.05 -1.00
N GLN A 14 -10.21 -20.37 -0.93
CA GLN A 14 -11.40 -21.06 -1.45
C GLN A 14 -12.50 -21.20 -0.39
N GLN A 15 -12.14 -21.16 0.89
CA GLN A 15 -13.04 -21.43 2.01
C GLN A 15 -13.43 -20.15 2.76
N ASP A 16 -12.60 -19.12 2.72
CA ASP A 16 -12.78 -17.86 3.43
C ASP A 16 -12.57 -16.66 2.50
N LEU A 17 -13.05 -15.47 2.86
CA LEU A 17 -12.74 -14.22 2.15
C LEU A 17 -11.31 -13.73 2.46
N GLY A 18 -10.32 -14.51 2.00
CA GLY A 18 -8.92 -14.11 1.96
C GLY A 18 -8.60 -13.46 0.62
N LEU A 19 -8.30 -12.16 0.61
CA LEU A 19 -7.89 -11.41 -0.56
C LEU A 19 -6.38 -11.24 -0.56
N PHE A 20 -5.71 -11.54 -1.66
CA PHE A 20 -4.36 -11.07 -1.91
C PHE A 20 -4.43 -9.65 -2.45
N MET A 21 -3.67 -8.72 -1.87
CA MET A 21 -3.67 -7.32 -2.27
C MET A 21 -2.30 -6.88 -2.73
N VAL A 22 -2.28 -6.13 -3.83
CA VAL A 22 -1.11 -5.36 -4.29
C VAL A 22 -1.61 -3.94 -4.53
N ILE A 23 -1.26 -3.02 -3.64
CA ILE A 23 -1.66 -1.61 -3.73
C ILE A 23 -0.42 -0.72 -3.68
N ASN A 24 -0.39 0.22 -4.63
CA ASN A 24 0.51 1.36 -4.63
C ASN A 24 -0.23 2.59 -4.11
N PHE A 25 0.29 3.21 -3.05
CA PHE A 25 -0.21 4.48 -2.53
C PHE A 25 0.66 5.61 -3.07
N ALA A 26 0.16 6.33 -4.08
CA ALA A 26 0.79 7.53 -4.59
C ALA A 26 0.45 8.72 -3.68
N LEU A 27 1.41 9.15 -2.87
CA LEU A 27 1.27 10.27 -1.94
C LEU A 27 1.25 11.59 -2.70
N SER A 28 0.29 12.45 -2.39
CA SER A 28 0.09 13.75 -3.06
C SER A 28 0.30 14.94 -2.13
N GLU A 29 0.76 14.72 -0.91
CA GLU A 29 0.81 15.74 0.14
C GLU A 29 2.22 16.30 0.37
N ALA A 30 2.35 17.63 0.24
CA ALA A 30 3.52 18.45 0.57
C ALA A 30 4.89 17.74 0.36
N LYS A 31 5.53 17.32 1.46
CA LYS A 31 6.89 16.76 1.49
C LYS A 31 7.03 15.36 0.86
N TYR A 32 5.93 14.66 0.63
CA TYR A 32 5.91 13.33 0.03
C TYR A 32 5.24 13.33 -1.34
N ASN A 33 4.94 14.49 -1.91
CA ASN A 33 4.25 14.58 -3.20
C ASN A 33 5.07 13.88 -4.30
N GLY A 34 4.50 12.82 -4.89
CA GLY A 34 5.16 11.99 -5.89
C GLY A 34 5.96 10.80 -5.32
N THR A 35 5.92 10.58 -4.00
CA THR A 35 6.40 9.35 -3.36
C THR A 35 5.33 8.28 -3.46
N THR A 36 5.73 7.03 -3.69
CA THR A 36 4.82 5.88 -3.76
C THR A 36 5.22 4.84 -2.74
N ILE A 37 4.26 4.34 -1.97
CA ILE A 37 4.46 3.21 -1.05
C ILE A 37 3.72 2.00 -1.60
N THR A 38 4.41 0.87 -1.73
CA THR A 38 3.82 -0.36 -2.22
C THR A 38 3.56 -1.31 -1.06
N VAL A 39 2.30 -1.72 -0.92
CA VAL A 39 1.84 -2.66 0.09
C VAL A 39 1.39 -3.95 -0.60
N LEU A 40 1.93 -5.07 -0.12
CA LEU A 40 1.63 -6.39 -0.65
C LEU A 40 1.36 -7.35 0.50
N GLY A 41 0.28 -8.13 0.39
CA GLY A 41 -0.02 -9.09 1.45
C GLY A 41 -1.38 -9.75 1.34
N ARG A 42 -1.61 -10.72 2.21
CA ARG A 42 -2.90 -11.39 2.36
C ARG A 42 -3.77 -10.62 3.35
N ASN A 43 -4.88 -10.08 2.84
CA ASN A 43 -5.95 -9.48 3.61
C ASN A 43 -7.04 -10.52 3.91
N SER A 44 -7.12 -10.97 5.16
CA SER A 44 -8.33 -11.66 5.63
C SER A 44 -9.40 -10.62 5.91
N ALA A 45 -10.44 -10.54 5.08
CA ALA A 45 -11.38 -9.42 5.11
C ALA A 45 -12.12 -9.28 6.46
N PHE A 46 -12.32 -10.41 7.14
CA PHE A 46 -13.06 -10.53 8.39
C PHE A 46 -12.19 -10.46 9.66
N THR A 47 -10.86 -10.33 9.54
CA THR A 47 -10.02 -10.14 10.74
C THR A 47 -10.01 -8.66 11.15
N PRO A 48 -10.15 -8.35 12.46
CA PRO A 48 -10.21 -6.97 12.94
C PRO A 48 -8.88 -6.23 12.76
N VAL A 49 -7.76 -6.94 12.86
CA VAL A 49 -6.41 -6.43 12.59
C VAL A 49 -5.85 -7.18 11.38
N ARG A 50 -5.18 -6.43 10.51
CA ARG A 50 -4.57 -6.95 9.28
C ARG A 50 -3.17 -6.39 9.16
N GLU A 51 -2.20 -7.29 9.23
CA GLU A 51 -0.82 -6.96 8.92
C GLU A 51 -0.62 -7.04 7.42
N MET A 52 -0.09 -5.97 6.84
CA MET A 52 0.17 -5.86 5.42
C MET A 52 1.61 -5.40 5.23
N THR A 53 2.39 -6.16 4.46
CA THR A 53 3.81 -5.89 4.29
C THR A 53 4.01 -4.68 3.39
N VAL A 54 4.81 -3.72 3.86
CA VAL A 54 5.36 -2.68 3.00
C VAL A 54 6.57 -3.28 2.30
N ILE A 55 6.48 -3.48 0.99
CA ILE A 55 7.55 -4.13 0.22
C ILE A 55 8.58 -3.13 -0.28
N GLU A 56 8.15 -1.95 -0.74
CA GLU A 56 9.04 -0.89 -1.23
C GLU A 56 8.41 0.50 -1.05
N GLY A 57 9.29 1.51 -0.89
CA GLY A 57 8.95 2.93 -0.97
C GLY A 57 9.80 3.59 -2.05
N ILE A 58 9.16 4.24 -3.03
CA ILE A 58 9.86 5.07 -4.02
C ILE A 58 9.69 6.53 -3.65
N CYS A 59 10.81 7.18 -3.35
CA CYS A 59 10.84 8.53 -2.83
C CYS A 59 11.29 9.51 -3.90
N ARG A 60 10.49 10.55 -4.14
CA ARG A 60 10.86 11.64 -5.04
C ARG A 60 11.32 12.83 -4.19
N SER A 61 12.58 12.81 -3.77
CA SER A 61 13.13 13.88 -2.94
C SER A 61 13.52 15.10 -3.79
N GLN A 62 12.87 16.24 -3.54
CA GLN A 62 13.41 17.56 -3.91
C GLN A 62 13.85 18.39 -2.69
N HIS A 63 13.44 18.04 -1.46
CA HIS A 63 13.74 18.86 -0.26
C HIS A 63 13.69 18.12 1.11
N SER A 64 13.62 16.78 1.18
CA SER A 64 13.51 16.05 2.46
C SER A 64 14.27 14.71 2.45
N PRO A 65 15.00 14.33 3.51
CA PRO A 65 15.87 13.14 3.53
C PRO A 65 15.16 11.83 3.91
N VAL A 66 13.86 11.85 4.22
CA VAL A 66 13.14 10.64 4.68
C VAL A 66 12.50 9.93 3.49
N CYS A 67 13.16 8.88 3.06
CA CYS A 67 12.72 7.90 2.08
C CYS A 67 12.70 6.55 2.78
N PHE A 68 11.53 5.91 2.87
CA PHE A 68 11.35 4.59 3.48
C PHE A 68 11.88 3.48 2.59
#